data_AF-A0A6J7HY43-F1
#
_entry.id   AF-A0A6J7HY43-F1
#
_cell.length_a   1.000
_cell.length_b   1.000
_cell.length_c   1.000
_cell.angle_alpha   90.00
_cell.angle_beta   90.00
_cell.angle_gamma   90.00
#
_symmetry.space_group_name_H-M   'P 1'
#
loop_
_entity.id
_entity.type
_entity.pdbx_description
1 polymer ?
#
loop_
_entity_poly.entity_id
_entity_poly.type
_entity_poly.pdbx_seq_one_letter_code
_entity_poly.pdbx_strand_id
1 'polypeptide(L)'
;MKINWNADKRNSIGSSTGRLSVEGTRAVEVRPSATSKQQIAALLDLLDLHLSNAQVAQPVHPREVTLRVPVPSSEARGAIGTLVDALVAPVQVNVLEQAVNGDWSLAATGWDASNVEEYPGWPALLQRPRPVPDLVSRVVRATSLSSLRAYPMLSTSAGWSLRLEGLEIGRTDGKRVRLKVGKDGKLGDRSLQRRTWIESTGHSEPFQTGDVEVAAKAIASFAKSWQALGQTRADHDEHALESRILRGATPIDVGGKPLSLIQQDDGVVNWGSQFPTKWGPGGKARYLDALLRDGSTPWAVEMKVQGGAGVGQYYRHAVAQAVLYREFIRRAFVLHPWFEMRGLDATRCQGAVVVPRLTNPRHAHWRARVTDLCAAFEVTFVEVDPSHALRH
;
A
#
# COMPACT_ATOMS: atom_id res chain seq x y z
N MET A 1 16.24 12.41 31.36
CA MET A 1 16.41 12.12 29.92
C MET A 1 15.53 13.08 29.12
N LYS A 2 16.06 13.82 28.15
CA LYS A 2 15.30 14.81 27.37
C LYS A 2 14.96 14.24 25.99
N ILE A 3 13.68 14.16 25.65
CA ILE A 3 13.22 13.71 24.33
C ILE A 3 13.22 14.90 23.37
N ASN A 4 13.82 14.73 22.19
CA ASN A 4 13.80 15.76 21.16
C ASN A 4 12.81 15.39 20.04
N TRP A 5 11.64 16.02 20.07
CA TRP A 5 10.55 15.82 19.10
C TRP A 5 10.74 16.57 17.78
N ASN A 6 11.73 17.46 17.69
CA ASN A 6 11.96 18.31 16.51
C ASN A 6 13.33 18.10 15.85
N ALA A 7 14.21 17.29 16.47
CA ALA A 7 15.61 17.10 16.05
C ALA A 7 15.75 16.69 14.57
N ASP A 8 14.80 15.91 14.08
CA ASP A 8 14.97 15.13 12.87
C ASP A 8 13.95 15.45 11.77
N LYS A 9 13.37 16.66 11.79
CA LYS A 9 12.57 17.17 10.66
C LYS A 9 13.35 17.13 9.34
N ARG A 10 14.66 17.41 9.39
CA ARG A 10 15.58 17.28 8.24
C ARG A 10 15.70 15.84 7.72
N ASN A 11 15.49 14.86 8.59
CA ASN A 11 15.47 13.43 8.26
C ASN A 11 14.03 12.93 7.95
N SER A 12 13.08 13.86 7.77
CA SER A 12 11.66 13.57 7.56
C SER A 12 11.08 12.65 8.63
N ILE A 13 11.56 12.69 9.88
CA ILE A 13 11.04 11.83 10.95
C ILE A 13 9.67 12.34 11.39
N GLY A 14 8.75 11.40 11.66
CA GLY A 14 7.38 11.74 12.03
C GLY A 14 7.31 12.59 13.30
N SER A 15 6.39 13.56 13.35
CA SER A 15 6.20 14.43 14.52
C SER A 15 5.74 13.69 15.79
N SER A 16 5.26 12.45 15.62
CA SER A 16 4.92 11.50 16.67
C SER A 16 6.12 10.73 17.24
N THR A 17 7.31 10.90 16.66
CA THR A 17 8.52 10.14 17.01
C THR A 17 9.55 11.09 17.59
N GLY A 18 9.99 10.83 18.82
CA GLY A 18 10.94 11.66 19.55
C GLY A 18 12.25 10.93 19.75
N ARG A 19 13.37 11.59 19.49
CA ARG A 19 14.69 10.97 19.64
C ARG A 19 15.21 11.08 21.07
N LEU A 20 15.87 10.02 21.53
CA LEU A 20 16.56 9.93 22.80
C LEU A 20 17.73 8.91 22.73
N SER A 21 18.48 8.75 23.81
CA SER A 21 19.54 7.73 23.95
C SER A 21 19.27 6.95 25.22
N VAL A 22 19.08 5.64 25.12
CA VAL A 22 18.78 4.74 26.25
C VAL A 22 19.99 3.84 26.43
N GLU A 23 20.69 3.95 27.55
CA GLU A 23 21.81 3.05 27.90
C GLU A 23 22.89 2.93 26.81
N GLY A 24 23.18 4.05 26.12
CA GLY A 24 24.16 4.06 25.03
C GLY A 24 23.64 3.48 23.71
N THR A 25 22.35 3.14 23.60
CA THR A 25 21.71 2.75 22.34
C THR A 25 21.00 3.93 21.68
N ARG A 26 20.94 3.93 20.35
CA ARG A 26 20.08 4.87 19.62
C ARG A 26 18.65 4.50 19.92
N ALA A 27 17.85 5.48 20.36
CA ALA A 27 16.46 5.23 20.68
C ALA A 27 15.51 6.23 20.05
N VAL A 28 14.27 5.80 19.84
CA VAL A 28 13.12 6.68 19.64
C VAL A 28 11.99 6.30 20.60
N GLU A 29 11.21 7.30 21.00
CA GLU A 29 9.99 7.14 21.77
C GLU A 29 8.80 7.66 20.95
N VAL A 30 7.71 6.90 20.96
CA VAL A 30 6.47 7.29 20.29
C VAL A 30 5.64 8.15 21.24
N ARG A 31 4.97 9.20 20.73
CA ARG A 31 4.02 9.98 21.55
C ARG A 31 2.89 9.08 22.07
N PRO A 32 2.42 9.27 23.32
CA PRO A 32 1.25 8.55 23.84
C PRO A 32 -0.02 8.68 23.00
N SER A 33 -0.20 9.81 22.30
CA SER A 33 -1.34 10.06 21.41
C SER A 33 -1.17 9.54 19.98
N ALA A 34 -0.08 8.83 19.68
CA ALA A 34 0.20 8.34 18.35
C ALA A 34 -0.78 7.23 17.94
N THR A 35 -1.27 7.32 16.72
CA THR A 35 -2.07 6.27 16.08
C THR A 35 -1.25 5.00 15.86
N SER A 36 -1.90 3.86 15.65
CA SER A 36 -1.24 2.58 15.32
C SER A 36 -0.26 2.72 14.14
N LYS A 37 -0.64 3.46 13.09
CA LYS A 37 0.24 3.72 11.93
C LYS A 37 1.50 4.48 12.33
N GLN A 38 1.38 5.47 13.21
CA GLN A 38 2.52 6.24 13.71
C GLN A 38 3.42 5.42 14.64
N GLN A 39 2.84 4.53 15.45
CA GLN A 39 3.59 3.58 16.29
C GLN A 39 4.43 2.63 15.42
N ILE A 40 3.83 2.05 14.37
CA ILE A 40 4.54 1.18 13.40
C ILE A 40 5.65 1.95 12.68
N ALA A 41 5.34 3.15 12.18
CA ALA A 41 6.28 3.99 11.45
C ALA A 41 7.53 4.36 12.26
N ALA A 42 7.40 4.49 13.58
CA ALA A 42 8.52 4.86 14.45
C ALA A 42 9.67 3.83 14.41
N LEU A 43 9.38 2.54 14.20
CA LEU A 43 10.43 1.54 14.01
C LEU A 43 11.27 1.82 12.75
N LEU A 44 10.61 2.13 11.64
CA LEU A 44 11.29 2.41 10.37
C LEU A 44 12.06 3.73 10.43
N ASP A 45 11.50 4.73 11.12
CA ASP A 45 12.19 5.98 11.44
C ASP A 45 13.47 5.71 12.25
N LEU A 46 13.41 4.83 13.27
CA LEU A 46 14.57 4.44 14.07
C LEU A 46 15.65 3.72 13.25
N LEU A 47 15.25 2.71 12.46
CA LEU A 47 16.16 1.94 11.63
C LEU A 47 16.82 2.81 10.56
N ASP A 48 16.06 3.67 9.88
CA ASP A 48 16.63 4.61 8.91
C ASP A 48 17.63 5.58 9.56
N LEU A 49 17.33 6.14 10.73
CA LEU A 49 18.28 6.98 11.48
C LEU A 49 19.55 6.21 11.87
N HIS A 50 19.43 4.92 12.17
CA HIS A 50 20.54 4.06 12.53
C HIS A 50 21.42 3.73 11.32
N LEU A 51 20.83 3.19 10.25
CA LEU A 51 21.50 2.78 9.02
C LEU A 51 22.16 3.96 8.30
N SER A 52 21.53 5.14 8.31
CA SER A 52 22.10 6.36 7.74
C SER A 52 23.15 7.04 8.62
N ASN A 53 23.52 6.44 9.77
CA ASN A 53 24.45 7.00 10.76
C ASN A 53 24.10 8.46 11.14
N ALA A 54 22.81 8.77 11.26
CA ALA A 54 22.36 10.13 11.52
C ALA A 54 22.98 10.67 12.82
N GLN A 55 23.63 11.84 12.77
CA GLN A 55 24.39 12.43 13.89
C GLN A 55 23.66 12.34 15.22
N VAL A 56 24.28 11.69 16.21
CA VAL A 56 23.88 11.58 17.62
C VAL A 56 24.76 12.50 18.47
N ALA A 57 24.22 13.03 19.58
CA ALA A 57 25.00 13.84 20.51
C ALA A 57 26.04 13.04 21.32
N GLN A 58 25.86 11.72 21.41
CA GLN A 58 26.73 10.79 22.12
C GLN A 58 26.96 9.55 21.24
N PRO A 59 28.11 8.87 21.34
CA PRO A 59 28.31 7.58 20.70
C PRO A 59 27.18 6.62 21.05
N VAL A 60 26.72 5.85 20.07
CA VAL A 60 25.70 4.82 20.26
C VAL A 60 26.20 3.45 19.83
N HIS A 61 25.66 2.40 20.42
CA HIS A 61 25.99 1.03 20.05
C HIS A 61 25.74 0.80 18.55
N PRO A 62 26.68 0.23 17.79
CA PRO A 62 26.57 0.13 16.33
C PRO A 62 25.56 -0.92 15.85
N ARG A 63 25.15 -1.84 16.72
CA ARG A 63 24.30 -3.00 16.37
C ARG A 63 23.01 -3.08 17.18
N GLU A 64 22.67 -2.06 17.93
CA GLU A 64 21.52 -2.11 18.83
C GLU A 64 20.76 -0.80 18.83
N VAL A 65 19.44 -0.92 18.75
CA VAL A 65 18.50 0.21 18.78
C VAL A 65 17.33 -0.09 19.70
N THR A 66 16.77 0.96 20.30
CA THR A 66 15.65 0.82 21.23
C THR A 66 14.43 1.61 20.77
N LEU A 67 13.31 0.93 20.59
CA LEU A 67 12.01 1.54 20.32
C LEU A 67 11.17 1.54 21.60
N ARG A 68 10.76 2.72 22.07
CA ARG A 68 9.85 2.88 23.21
C ARG A 68 8.44 3.22 22.74
N VAL A 69 7.49 2.32 22.96
CA VAL A 69 6.09 2.51 22.59
C VAL A 69 5.23 2.57 23.86
N PRO A 70 4.74 3.76 24.25
CA PRO A 70 3.79 3.86 25.35
C PRO A 70 2.44 3.30 24.90
N VAL A 71 1.92 2.33 25.66
CA VAL A 71 0.57 1.75 25.46
C VAL A 71 0.30 1.38 23.99
N PRO A 72 1.04 0.43 23.40
CA PRO A 72 0.87 0.07 22.00
C PRO A 72 -0.53 -0.49 21.75
N SER A 73 -1.12 -0.10 20.61
CA SER A 73 -2.32 -0.79 20.12
C SER A 73 -1.99 -2.23 19.75
N SER A 74 -2.97 -3.14 19.81
CA SER A 74 -2.78 -4.55 19.42
C SER A 74 -2.28 -4.69 17.97
N GLU A 75 -2.82 -3.90 17.04
CA GLU A 75 -2.37 -3.86 15.65
C GLU A 75 -0.89 -3.45 15.57
N ALA A 76 -0.48 -2.39 16.29
CA ALA A 76 0.91 -1.93 16.27
C ALA A 76 1.86 -2.93 16.89
N ARG A 77 1.50 -3.58 18.01
CA ARG A 77 2.32 -4.63 18.63
C ARG A 77 2.59 -5.78 17.66
N GLY A 78 1.54 -6.29 17.01
CA GLY A 78 1.66 -7.37 16.03
C GLY A 78 2.51 -6.99 14.81
N ALA A 79 2.31 -5.77 14.30
CA ALA A 79 3.05 -5.26 13.15
C ALA A 79 4.52 -5.00 13.47
N ILE A 80 4.82 -4.39 14.62
CA ILE A 80 6.20 -4.16 15.08
C ILE A 80 6.90 -5.50 15.28
N GLY A 81 6.25 -6.47 15.93
CA GLY A 81 6.81 -7.82 16.08
C GLY A 81 7.13 -8.47 14.73
N THR A 82 6.20 -8.41 13.78
CA THR A 82 6.40 -8.94 12.42
C THR A 82 7.58 -8.26 11.71
N LEU A 83 7.72 -6.95 11.85
CA LEU A 83 8.85 -6.21 11.27
C LEU A 83 10.17 -6.61 11.92
N VAL A 84 10.22 -6.72 13.25
CA VAL A 84 11.42 -7.15 13.97
C VAL A 84 11.82 -8.57 13.56
N ASP A 85 10.87 -9.50 13.46
CA ASP A 85 11.12 -10.89 13.01
C ASP A 85 11.64 -10.94 11.56
N ALA A 86 11.21 -10.01 10.72
CA ALA A 86 11.55 -9.96 9.29
C ALA A 86 12.85 -9.19 9.00
N LEU A 87 13.47 -8.58 10.01
CA LEU A 87 14.70 -7.80 9.86
C LEU A 87 15.90 -8.73 9.64
N VAL A 88 16.59 -8.57 8.52
CA VAL A 88 17.82 -9.33 8.20
C VAL A 88 19.09 -8.55 8.45
N ALA A 89 18.99 -7.22 8.63
CA ALA A 89 20.13 -6.41 8.99
C ALA A 89 20.72 -6.86 10.35
N PRO A 90 22.04 -6.73 10.55
CA PRO A 90 22.71 -7.10 11.80
C PRO A 90 22.48 -6.06 12.91
N VAL A 91 21.22 -5.72 13.16
CA VAL A 91 20.75 -4.74 14.15
C VAL A 91 19.75 -5.43 15.07
N GLN A 92 20.08 -5.50 16.35
CA GLN A 92 19.15 -5.93 17.38
C GLN A 92 18.20 -4.78 17.73
N VAL A 93 16.90 -5.06 17.71
CA VAL A 93 15.85 -4.10 18.06
C VAL A 93 15.25 -4.47 19.41
N ASN A 94 15.44 -3.63 20.42
CA ASN A 94 14.75 -3.76 21.69
C ASN A 94 13.46 -2.95 21.63
N VAL A 95 12.32 -3.64 21.71
CA VAL A 95 11.01 -2.98 21.80
C VAL A 95 10.61 -2.94 23.27
N LEU A 96 10.55 -1.74 23.83
CA LEU A 96 10.10 -1.52 25.19
C LEU A 96 8.66 -0.99 25.16
N GLU A 97 7.78 -1.64 25.90
CA GLU A 97 6.39 -1.23 26.08
C GLU A 97 6.18 -0.66 27.47
N GLN A 98 5.43 0.44 27.54
CA GLN A 98 5.00 0.99 28.82
C GLN A 98 3.74 0.29 29.30
N ALA A 99 3.80 -0.33 30.48
CA ALA A 99 2.64 -0.85 31.18
C ALA A 99 1.77 0.28 31.75
N VAL A 100 0.55 -0.05 32.17
CA VAL A 100 -0.41 0.92 32.73
C VAL A 100 0.12 1.61 34.00
N ASN A 101 0.97 0.92 34.77
CA ASN A 101 1.62 1.47 35.95
C ASN A 101 2.81 2.41 35.63
N GLY A 102 3.16 2.57 34.36
CA GLY A 102 4.24 3.45 33.89
C GLY A 102 5.59 2.75 33.70
N ASP A 103 5.73 1.48 34.08
CA ASP A 103 6.97 0.73 33.96
C ASP A 103 7.24 0.30 32.52
N TRP A 104 8.52 0.22 32.15
CA TRP A 104 8.97 -0.24 30.84
C TRP A 104 9.44 -1.68 30.93
N SER A 105 8.97 -2.51 30.01
CA SER A 105 9.38 -3.90 29.90
C SER A 105 9.61 -4.27 28.44
N LEU A 106 10.46 -5.27 28.20
CA LEU A 106 10.66 -5.81 26.85
C LEU A 106 9.34 -6.41 26.35
N ALA A 107 8.93 -6.03 25.15
CA ALA A 107 7.73 -6.55 24.52
C ALA A 107 7.87 -8.06 24.29
N ALA A 108 6.83 -8.82 24.61
CA ALA A 108 6.62 -10.12 23.99
C ALA A 108 6.18 -9.87 22.54
N THR A 109 7.13 -9.87 21.61
CA THR A 109 6.84 -9.73 20.18
C THR A 109 6.23 -11.01 19.65
N GLY A 110 5.28 -10.89 18.74
CA GLY A 110 4.71 -12.03 18.03
C GLY A 110 3.23 -11.82 17.74
N TRP A 111 2.86 -12.05 16.49
CA TRP A 111 1.48 -12.20 16.08
C TRP A 111 1.38 -13.44 15.20
N ASP A 112 0.49 -14.35 15.57
CA ASP A 112 0.17 -15.51 14.76
C ASP A 112 -0.88 -15.14 13.70
N ALA A 113 -0.39 -14.89 12.48
CA ALA A 113 -1.24 -14.61 11.33
C ALA A 113 -1.95 -15.87 10.79
N SER A 114 -1.67 -17.07 11.32
CA SER A 114 -2.37 -18.29 10.92
C SER A 114 -3.73 -18.47 11.61
N ASN A 115 -4.00 -17.72 12.68
CA ASN A 115 -5.25 -17.81 13.43
C ASN A 115 -6.45 -17.33 12.59
N VAL A 116 -7.32 -18.27 12.20
CA VAL A 116 -8.49 -18.02 11.35
C VAL A 116 -9.52 -17.05 11.97
N GLU A 117 -9.60 -17.01 13.30
CA GLU A 117 -10.56 -16.15 14.03
C GLU A 117 -10.28 -14.66 13.78
N GLU A 118 -9.06 -14.31 13.39
CA GLU A 118 -8.66 -12.95 13.04
C GLU A 118 -9.26 -12.47 11.70
N TYR A 119 -9.79 -13.37 10.87
CA TYR A 119 -10.25 -13.09 9.49
C TYR A 119 -11.64 -13.69 9.20
N PRO A 120 -12.68 -13.34 9.98
CA PRO A 120 -13.98 -13.96 9.85
C PRO A 120 -14.54 -13.83 8.43
N GLY A 121 -14.79 -14.99 7.81
CA GLY A 121 -15.36 -15.08 6.46
C GLY A 121 -14.37 -14.90 5.29
N TRP A 122 -13.11 -14.49 5.52
CA TRP A 122 -12.16 -14.30 4.42
C TRP A 122 -11.81 -15.59 3.67
N PRO A 123 -11.53 -16.73 4.33
CA PRO A 123 -11.29 -17.98 3.62
C PRO A 123 -12.45 -18.32 2.68
N ALA A 124 -13.69 -18.22 3.17
CA ALA A 124 -14.89 -18.46 2.37
C ALA A 124 -15.05 -17.46 1.21
N LEU A 125 -14.73 -16.17 1.40
CA LEU A 125 -14.85 -15.13 0.37
C LEU A 125 -13.80 -15.24 -0.73
N LEU A 126 -12.59 -15.68 -0.37
CA LEU A 126 -11.46 -15.84 -1.30
C LEU A 126 -11.56 -17.17 -2.06
N GLN A 127 -12.02 -18.24 -1.43
CA GLN A 127 -12.19 -19.55 -2.08
C GLN A 127 -13.39 -19.61 -3.02
N ARG A 128 -14.34 -18.67 -2.93
CA ARG A 128 -15.48 -18.61 -3.85
C ARG A 128 -15.00 -18.37 -5.29
N PRO A 129 -15.46 -19.16 -6.28
CA PRO A 129 -15.27 -18.83 -7.68
C PRO A 129 -15.79 -17.42 -7.97
N ARG A 130 -14.99 -16.61 -8.66
CA ARG A 130 -15.35 -15.25 -9.07
C ARG A 130 -15.25 -15.12 -10.59
N PRO A 131 -16.20 -15.73 -11.33
CA PRO A 131 -16.28 -15.48 -12.76
C PRO A 131 -16.52 -13.99 -12.99
N VAL A 132 -15.89 -13.45 -14.03
CA VAL A 132 -16.17 -12.08 -14.48
C VAL A 132 -17.60 -12.05 -15.01
N PRO A 133 -18.50 -11.21 -14.46
CA PRO A 133 -19.87 -11.12 -14.95
C PRO A 133 -19.90 -10.67 -16.43
N ASP A 134 -20.78 -11.26 -17.24
CA ASP A 134 -20.94 -10.88 -18.66
C ASP A 134 -21.12 -9.37 -18.85
N LEU A 135 -21.93 -8.75 -17.97
CA LEU A 135 -22.14 -7.31 -17.96
C LEU A 135 -20.83 -6.52 -17.79
N VAL A 136 -19.92 -6.97 -16.92
CA VAL A 136 -18.62 -6.31 -16.71
C VAL A 136 -17.81 -6.34 -18.00
N SER A 137 -17.65 -7.53 -18.58
CA SER A 137 -16.88 -7.72 -19.82
C SER A 137 -17.44 -6.89 -20.96
N ARG A 138 -18.77 -6.90 -21.13
CA ARG A 138 -19.45 -6.13 -22.18
C ARG A 138 -19.32 -4.64 -22.00
N VAL A 139 -19.50 -4.10 -20.78
CA VAL A 139 -19.31 -2.67 -20.51
C VAL A 139 -17.88 -2.26 -20.77
N VAL A 140 -16.89 -2.99 -20.25
CA VAL A 140 -15.47 -2.65 -20.44
C VAL A 140 -15.12 -2.62 -21.93
N ARG A 141 -15.49 -3.67 -22.68
CA ARG A 141 -15.24 -3.77 -24.12
C ARG A 141 -15.97 -2.69 -24.93
N ALA A 142 -17.23 -2.38 -24.60
CA ALA A 142 -18.01 -1.38 -25.32
C ALA A 142 -17.43 0.05 -25.20
N THR A 143 -16.67 0.35 -24.15
CA THR A 143 -15.98 1.65 -24.06
C THR A 143 -14.79 1.79 -24.99
N SER A 144 -14.18 0.68 -25.42
CA SER A 144 -12.90 0.64 -26.15
C SER A 144 -11.75 1.38 -25.43
N LEU A 145 -11.83 1.57 -24.12
CA LEU A 145 -10.80 2.24 -23.31
C LEU A 145 -9.83 1.22 -22.75
N SER A 146 -8.58 1.22 -23.23
CA SER A 146 -7.50 0.38 -22.69
C SER A 146 -7.15 0.69 -21.22
N SER A 147 -7.68 1.80 -20.68
CA SER A 147 -7.53 2.26 -19.30
C SER A 147 -8.67 1.93 -18.36
N LEU A 148 -9.76 1.39 -18.88
CA LEU A 148 -10.86 0.91 -18.07
C LEU A 148 -10.63 -0.55 -17.72
N ARG A 149 -10.65 -0.87 -16.43
CA ARG A 149 -10.53 -2.23 -15.91
C ARG A 149 -11.52 -2.48 -14.78
N ALA A 150 -11.90 -3.74 -14.63
CA ALA A 150 -12.65 -4.20 -13.47
C ALA A 150 -11.70 -4.74 -12.40
N TYR A 151 -12.07 -4.53 -11.14
CA TYR A 151 -11.28 -4.89 -9.96
C TYR A 151 -12.15 -5.76 -9.05
N PRO A 152 -11.75 -7.01 -8.75
CA PRO A 152 -12.53 -7.87 -7.87
C PRO A 152 -12.45 -7.39 -6.42
N MET A 153 -13.60 -7.20 -5.77
CA MET A 153 -13.63 -6.86 -4.34
C MET A 153 -13.53 -8.12 -3.48
N LEU A 154 -12.29 -8.59 -3.27
CA LEU A 154 -11.98 -9.89 -2.66
C LEU A 154 -12.48 -10.06 -1.22
N SER A 155 -12.61 -8.96 -0.47
CA SER A 155 -13.11 -8.96 0.92
C SER A 155 -14.63 -8.75 1.03
N THR A 156 -15.38 -8.73 -0.08
CA THR A 156 -16.84 -8.59 -0.07
C THR A 156 -17.52 -9.67 -0.93
N SER A 157 -18.81 -9.90 -0.70
CA SER A 157 -19.52 -11.10 -1.18
C SER A 157 -19.77 -11.18 -2.69
N ALA A 158 -19.77 -10.06 -3.44
CA ALA A 158 -20.08 -10.10 -4.89
C ALA A 158 -19.71 -8.82 -5.69
N GLY A 159 -18.88 -7.93 -5.15
CA GLY A 159 -18.63 -6.63 -5.79
C GLY A 159 -17.51 -6.64 -6.83
N TRP A 160 -17.73 -5.96 -7.94
CA TRP A 160 -16.69 -5.51 -8.86
C TRP A 160 -16.63 -3.99 -8.86
N SER A 161 -15.43 -3.42 -8.83
CA SER A 161 -15.18 -1.99 -8.97
C SER A 161 -14.71 -1.72 -10.41
N LEU A 162 -15.38 -0.84 -11.12
CA LEU A 162 -14.94 -0.36 -12.43
C LEU A 162 -14.06 0.86 -12.22
N ARG A 163 -12.85 0.83 -12.77
CA ARG A 163 -11.87 1.91 -12.58
C ARG A 163 -11.22 2.34 -13.88
N LEU A 164 -11.09 3.65 -14.06
CA LEU A 164 -10.41 4.29 -15.18
C LEU A 164 -9.07 4.84 -14.70
N GLU A 165 -7.94 4.28 -15.17
CA GLU A 165 -6.61 4.59 -14.62
C GLU A 165 -6.60 4.51 -13.06
N GLY A 166 -7.25 3.48 -12.51
CA GLY A 166 -7.34 3.26 -11.06
C GLY A 166 -8.35 4.15 -10.31
N LEU A 167 -8.91 5.20 -10.93
CA LEU A 167 -10.01 5.98 -10.35
C LEU A 167 -11.30 5.17 -10.40
N GLU A 168 -11.91 4.89 -9.24
CA GLU A 168 -13.23 4.24 -9.19
C GLU A 168 -14.30 5.11 -9.84
N ILE A 169 -14.93 4.58 -10.88
CA ILE A 169 -16.02 5.24 -11.61
C ILE A 169 -17.37 4.54 -11.42
N GLY A 170 -17.37 3.34 -10.87
CA GLY A 170 -18.59 2.65 -10.51
C GLY A 170 -18.35 1.29 -9.90
N ARG A 171 -19.46 0.64 -9.54
CA ARG A 171 -19.48 -0.70 -8.99
C ARG A 171 -20.58 -1.52 -9.62
N THR A 172 -20.43 -2.83 -9.64
CA THR A 172 -21.48 -3.74 -10.09
C THR A 172 -21.54 -5.00 -9.23
N ASP A 173 -22.74 -5.51 -9.08
CA ASP A 173 -23.07 -6.82 -8.52
C ASP A 173 -23.18 -7.92 -9.59
N GLY A 174 -22.82 -7.59 -10.84
CA GLY A 174 -22.96 -8.44 -12.02
C GLY A 174 -24.29 -8.31 -12.74
N LYS A 175 -25.32 -7.68 -12.15
CA LYS A 175 -26.63 -7.46 -12.77
C LYS A 175 -26.83 -6.04 -13.25
N ARG A 176 -26.31 -5.06 -12.48
CA ARG A 176 -26.41 -3.65 -12.82
C ARG A 176 -25.10 -2.94 -12.49
N VAL A 177 -24.75 -1.93 -13.29
CA VAL A 177 -23.65 -1.03 -12.98
C VAL A 177 -24.21 0.21 -12.31
N ARG A 178 -23.70 0.54 -11.12
CA ARG A 178 -23.92 1.81 -10.43
C ARG A 178 -22.71 2.71 -10.67
N LEU A 179 -22.87 3.74 -11.48
CA LEU A 179 -21.81 4.67 -11.84
C LEU A 179 -21.84 5.88 -10.90
N LYS A 180 -20.68 6.18 -10.31
CA LYS A 180 -20.44 7.30 -9.40
C LYS A 180 -18.95 7.60 -9.37
N VAL A 181 -18.58 8.82 -9.76
CA VAL A 181 -17.22 9.32 -9.68
C VAL A 181 -17.12 10.39 -8.59
N GLY A 182 -16.08 10.27 -7.75
CA GLY A 182 -15.77 11.26 -6.72
C GLY A 182 -16.81 11.35 -5.59
N LYS A 183 -16.61 12.35 -4.73
CA LYS A 183 -17.51 12.68 -3.62
C LYS A 183 -17.64 14.20 -3.51
N ASP A 184 -18.75 14.62 -2.91
CA ASP A 184 -18.89 15.96 -2.38
C ASP A 184 -18.08 16.06 -1.07
N GLY A 185 -17.37 17.17 -0.90
CA GLY A 185 -16.61 17.47 0.29
C GLY A 185 -17.52 17.72 1.49
N LYS A 186 -16.95 17.67 2.71
CA LYS A 186 -17.71 17.87 3.95
C LYS A 186 -18.40 19.24 4.04
N LEU A 187 -17.90 20.23 3.29
CA LEU A 187 -18.43 21.60 3.23
C LEU A 187 -19.22 21.89 1.95
N GLY A 188 -19.58 20.86 1.18
CA GLY A 188 -20.32 21.00 -0.09
C GLY A 188 -19.44 21.22 -1.33
N ASP A 189 -18.13 21.48 -1.16
CA ASP A 189 -17.20 21.63 -2.28
C ASP A 189 -17.09 20.33 -3.09
N ARG A 190 -17.25 20.44 -4.41
CA ARG A 190 -17.12 19.29 -5.31
C ARG A 190 -15.65 19.05 -5.66
N SER A 191 -15.19 17.80 -5.45
CA SER A 191 -13.91 17.34 -5.98
C SER A 191 -13.80 17.56 -7.49
N LEU A 192 -12.59 17.71 -8.01
CA LEU A 192 -12.34 17.90 -9.44
C LEU A 192 -12.99 16.76 -10.25
N GLN A 193 -12.76 15.51 -9.84
CA GLN A 193 -13.34 14.31 -10.42
C GLN A 193 -14.88 14.38 -10.49
N ARG A 194 -15.52 14.84 -9.40
CA ARG A 194 -16.98 14.96 -9.32
C ARG A 194 -17.52 16.03 -10.26
N ARG A 195 -16.86 17.19 -10.35
CA ARG A 195 -17.25 18.27 -11.28
C ARG A 195 -17.17 17.81 -12.73
N THR A 196 -16.03 17.25 -13.12
CA THR A 196 -15.82 16.72 -14.48
C THR A 196 -16.84 15.65 -14.85
N TRP A 197 -17.19 14.75 -13.92
CA TRP A 197 -18.23 13.75 -14.15
C TRP A 197 -19.59 14.38 -14.45
N ILE A 198 -20.02 15.35 -13.64
CA ILE A 198 -21.34 15.99 -13.82
C ILE A 198 -21.37 16.77 -15.14
N GLU A 199 -20.31 17.51 -15.45
CA GLU A 199 -20.20 18.32 -16.67
C GLU A 199 -20.18 17.45 -17.95
N SER A 200 -19.50 16.30 -17.90
CA SER A 200 -19.36 15.41 -19.07
C SER A 200 -20.53 14.45 -19.28
N THR A 201 -21.24 14.08 -18.22
CA THR A 201 -22.31 13.06 -18.29
C THR A 201 -23.71 13.62 -18.04
N GLY A 202 -23.83 14.82 -17.46
CA GLY A 202 -25.11 15.38 -17.00
C GLY A 202 -25.67 14.75 -15.72
N HIS A 203 -25.01 13.74 -15.14
CA HIS A 203 -25.52 13.00 -13.98
C HIS A 203 -24.99 13.55 -12.65
N SER A 204 -25.82 14.35 -11.98
CA SER A 204 -25.57 14.90 -10.64
C SER A 204 -25.71 13.89 -9.50
N GLU A 205 -26.34 12.75 -9.73
CA GLU A 205 -26.55 11.67 -8.76
C GLU A 205 -25.94 10.35 -9.25
N PRO A 206 -25.65 9.38 -8.35
CA PRO A 206 -25.27 8.04 -8.77
C PRO A 206 -26.37 7.44 -9.63
N PHE A 207 -26.05 7.06 -10.87
CA PHE A 207 -27.02 6.45 -11.77
C PHE A 207 -26.74 4.94 -11.90
N GLN A 208 -27.81 4.15 -12.05
CA GLN A 208 -27.72 2.70 -12.13
C GLN A 208 -28.39 2.20 -13.40
N THR A 209 -27.71 1.37 -14.17
CA THR A 209 -28.23 0.82 -15.43
C THR A 209 -27.78 -0.63 -15.64
N GLY A 210 -28.60 -1.41 -16.32
CA GLY A 210 -28.21 -2.71 -16.90
C GLY A 210 -27.90 -2.62 -18.40
N ASP A 211 -28.14 -1.46 -19.01
CA ASP A 211 -27.88 -1.19 -20.42
C ASP A 211 -26.40 -0.87 -20.63
N VAL A 212 -25.76 -1.71 -21.44
CA VAL A 212 -24.33 -1.63 -21.77
C VAL A 212 -23.99 -0.35 -22.51
N GLU A 213 -24.83 0.08 -23.47
CA GLU A 213 -24.57 1.25 -24.30
C GLU A 213 -24.68 2.53 -23.48
N VAL A 214 -25.69 2.62 -22.62
CA VAL A 214 -25.87 3.76 -21.70
C VAL A 214 -24.67 3.87 -20.75
N ALA A 215 -24.24 2.75 -20.14
CA ALA A 215 -23.08 2.74 -19.26
C ALA A 215 -21.80 3.12 -20.01
N ALA A 216 -21.55 2.51 -21.16
CA ALA A 216 -20.34 2.74 -21.95
C ALA A 216 -20.24 4.18 -22.45
N LYS A 217 -21.35 4.76 -22.92
CA LYS A 217 -21.41 6.17 -23.37
C LYS A 217 -21.05 7.14 -22.25
N ALA A 218 -21.63 6.95 -21.05
CA ALA A 218 -21.32 7.82 -19.91
C ALA A 218 -19.85 7.72 -19.48
N ILE A 219 -19.30 6.50 -19.43
CA ILE A 219 -17.89 6.28 -19.09
C ILE A 219 -16.97 6.91 -20.15
N ALA A 220 -17.26 6.71 -21.43
CA ALA A 220 -16.47 7.27 -22.53
C ALA A 220 -16.50 8.81 -22.54
N SER A 221 -17.66 9.42 -22.32
CA SER A 221 -17.79 10.88 -22.17
C SER A 221 -16.94 11.40 -21.01
N PHE A 222 -17.02 10.77 -19.85
CA PHE A 222 -16.18 11.14 -18.71
C PHE A 222 -14.69 10.97 -19.00
N ALA A 223 -14.28 9.83 -19.57
CA ALA A 223 -12.89 9.55 -19.87
C ALA A 223 -12.27 10.60 -20.80
N LYS A 224 -13.00 11.02 -21.85
CA LYS A 224 -12.56 12.08 -22.76
C LYS A 224 -12.31 13.40 -22.04
N SER A 225 -13.25 13.82 -21.19
CA SER A 225 -13.10 15.07 -20.42
C SER A 225 -12.02 14.97 -19.36
N TRP A 226 -11.87 13.80 -18.72
CA TRP A 226 -10.85 13.55 -17.72
C TRP A 226 -9.44 13.62 -18.32
N GLN A 227 -9.24 12.99 -19.49
CA GLN A 227 -7.97 13.02 -20.22
C GLN A 227 -7.55 14.44 -20.64
N ALA A 228 -8.51 15.26 -21.08
CA ALA A 228 -8.23 16.64 -21.44
C ALA A 228 -7.71 17.47 -20.24
N LEU A 229 -8.13 17.13 -19.02
CA LEU A 229 -7.65 17.80 -17.80
C LEU A 229 -6.26 17.34 -17.38
N GLY A 230 -5.95 16.03 -17.47
CA GLY A 230 -4.64 15.50 -17.08
C GLY A 230 -3.50 16.05 -17.94
N GLN A 231 -3.75 16.32 -19.22
CA GLN A 231 -2.79 17.00 -20.11
C GLN A 231 -2.36 18.40 -19.61
N THR A 232 -3.18 19.06 -18.79
CA THR A 232 -2.87 20.39 -18.26
C THR A 232 -2.19 20.39 -16.89
N ARG A 233 -2.11 19.22 -16.22
CA ARG A 233 -1.56 19.09 -14.86
C ARG A 233 -0.67 17.86 -14.75
N ALA A 234 0.64 18.09 -14.69
CA ALA A 234 1.64 17.03 -14.47
C ALA A 234 1.70 16.56 -13.00
N ASP A 235 0.56 16.22 -12.41
CA ASP A 235 0.50 15.64 -11.08
C ASP A 235 0.75 14.13 -11.17
N HIS A 236 1.55 13.59 -10.25
CA HIS A 236 1.65 12.15 -10.09
C HIS A 236 0.41 11.60 -9.37
N ASP A 237 -0.03 10.42 -9.75
CA ASP A 237 -1.22 9.75 -9.23
C ASP A 237 -0.92 8.26 -8.95
N GLU A 238 -1.05 7.87 -7.67
CA GLU A 238 -0.76 6.49 -7.24
C GLU A 238 -1.71 5.48 -7.87
N HIS A 239 -2.97 5.84 -8.05
CA HIS A 239 -3.97 4.95 -8.63
C HIS A 239 -3.71 4.73 -10.12
N ALA A 240 -3.22 5.75 -10.83
CA ALA A 240 -2.79 5.58 -12.22
C ALA A 240 -1.60 4.62 -12.34
N LEU A 241 -0.60 4.76 -11.47
CA LEU A 241 0.55 3.86 -11.42
C LEU A 241 0.11 2.42 -11.11
N GLU A 242 -0.73 2.23 -10.09
CA GLU A 242 -1.31 0.92 -9.71
C GLU A 242 -2.00 0.27 -10.91
N SER A 243 -2.89 1.02 -11.56
CA SER A 243 -3.64 0.55 -12.71
C SER A 243 -2.74 0.18 -13.89
N ARG A 244 -1.64 0.89 -14.11
CA ARG A 244 -0.70 0.63 -15.20
C ARG A 244 0.15 -0.60 -14.96
N ILE A 245 0.60 -0.79 -13.73
CA ILE A 245 1.32 -1.99 -13.32
C ILE A 245 0.42 -3.22 -13.48
N LEU A 246 -0.79 -3.17 -12.93
CA LEU A 246 -1.73 -4.30 -12.93
C LEU A 246 -2.27 -4.69 -14.31
N ARG A 247 -2.16 -3.81 -15.32
CA ARG A 247 -2.50 -4.12 -16.71
C ARG A 247 -1.28 -4.42 -17.59
N GLY A 248 -0.07 -4.43 -17.02
CA GLY A 248 1.18 -4.66 -17.74
C GLY A 248 1.70 -3.49 -18.58
N ALA A 249 1.13 -2.29 -18.43
CA ALA A 249 1.59 -1.08 -19.13
C ALA A 249 2.84 -0.44 -18.49
N THR A 250 3.11 -0.78 -17.22
CA THR A 250 4.34 -0.42 -16.51
C THR A 250 5.00 -1.72 -16.05
N PRO A 251 6.04 -2.20 -16.75
CA PRO A 251 6.78 -3.37 -16.31
C PRO A 251 7.51 -3.07 -15.00
N ILE A 252 7.49 -4.05 -14.09
CA ILE A 252 8.24 -4.00 -12.83
C ILE A 252 9.39 -4.99 -12.97
N ASP A 253 10.60 -4.47 -13.17
CA ASP A 253 11.78 -5.30 -13.36
C ASP A 253 12.48 -5.55 -12.03
N VAL A 254 12.66 -6.83 -11.70
CA VAL A 254 13.45 -7.27 -10.55
C VAL A 254 14.58 -8.15 -11.04
N GLY A 255 15.82 -7.75 -10.75
CA GLY A 255 17.00 -8.50 -11.20
C GLY A 255 17.09 -8.65 -12.74
N GLY A 256 16.59 -7.65 -13.48
CA GLY A 256 16.57 -7.66 -14.95
C GLY A 256 15.48 -8.53 -15.58
N LYS A 257 14.51 -9.04 -14.78
CA LYS A 257 13.36 -9.80 -15.28
C LYS A 257 12.05 -9.09 -14.91
N PRO A 258 11.13 -8.90 -15.87
CA PRO A 258 9.83 -8.29 -15.57
C PRO A 258 8.94 -9.27 -14.80
N LEU A 259 8.33 -8.78 -13.72
CA LEU A 259 7.27 -9.49 -13.03
C LEU A 259 6.04 -9.61 -13.93
N SER A 260 5.41 -10.78 -13.89
CA SER A 260 4.17 -11.09 -14.62
C SER A 260 2.94 -10.80 -13.78
N LEU A 261 1.81 -10.54 -14.44
CA LEU A 261 0.50 -10.51 -13.78
C LEU A 261 0.16 -11.89 -13.21
N ILE A 262 -0.52 -11.93 -12.05
CA ILE A 262 -0.92 -13.20 -11.42
C ILE A 262 -1.90 -14.00 -12.28
N GLN A 263 -2.64 -13.30 -13.14
CA GLN A 263 -3.55 -13.89 -14.10
C GLN A 263 -3.54 -12.99 -15.33
N GLN A 264 -3.09 -13.55 -16.45
CA GLN A 264 -3.26 -12.90 -17.75
C GLN A 264 -4.70 -13.12 -18.18
N ASP A 265 -5.39 -12.05 -18.54
CA ASP A 265 -6.76 -12.10 -19.03
C ASP A 265 -6.89 -11.38 -20.38
N ASP A 266 -8.12 -11.31 -20.88
CA ASP A 266 -8.51 -10.67 -22.13
C ASP A 266 -8.50 -9.13 -22.06
N GLY A 267 -7.85 -8.54 -21.06
CA GLY A 267 -7.75 -7.10 -20.85
C GLY A 267 -8.97 -6.48 -20.16
N VAL A 268 -9.78 -7.28 -19.45
CA VAL A 268 -10.99 -6.80 -18.76
C VAL A 268 -10.74 -6.51 -17.28
N VAL A 269 -9.92 -7.31 -16.61
CA VAL A 269 -9.76 -7.34 -15.16
C VAL A 269 -8.30 -7.10 -14.76
N ASN A 270 -8.12 -6.22 -13.78
CA ASN A 270 -6.83 -6.07 -13.10
C ASN A 270 -6.77 -7.02 -11.91
N TRP A 271 -6.39 -8.27 -12.17
CA TRP A 271 -6.12 -9.25 -11.13
C TRP A 271 -4.89 -8.86 -10.31
N GLY A 272 -4.92 -9.14 -9.00
CA GLY A 272 -3.83 -8.83 -8.09
C GLY A 272 -3.96 -7.49 -7.37
N SER A 273 -4.98 -6.70 -7.68
CA SER A 273 -5.32 -5.52 -6.88
C SER A 273 -5.94 -5.90 -5.54
N GLN A 274 -5.74 -5.07 -4.52
CA GLN A 274 -6.59 -5.01 -3.31
C GLN A 274 -6.72 -6.36 -2.59
N PHE A 275 -5.65 -7.18 -2.60
CA PHE A 275 -5.63 -8.39 -1.79
C PHE A 275 -5.70 -7.99 -0.31
N PRO A 276 -6.68 -8.53 0.46
CA PRO A 276 -6.87 -8.13 1.83
C PRO A 276 -5.82 -8.77 2.73
N THR A 277 -5.21 -7.96 3.58
CA THR A 277 -4.21 -8.35 4.57
C THR A 277 -4.54 -7.71 5.92
N LYS A 278 -3.82 -8.12 6.97
CA LYS A 278 -3.92 -7.54 8.31
C LYS A 278 -2.50 -7.41 8.87
N TRP A 279 -2.26 -6.46 9.76
CA TRP A 279 -0.92 -6.23 10.31
C TRP A 279 -0.80 -6.62 11.79
N GLY A 280 -1.92 -6.92 12.45
CA GLY A 280 -1.93 -7.38 13.83
C GLY A 280 -3.34 -7.66 14.34
N PRO A 281 -3.47 -8.21 15.56
CA PRO A 281 -4.76 -8.56 16.16
C PRO A 281 -5.70 -7.37 16.28
N GLY A 282 -6.99 -7.58 15.99
CA GLY A 282 -8.02 -6.53 16.07
C GLY A 282 -7.85 -5.36 15.08
N GLY A 283 -6.82 -5.37 14.24
CA GLY A 283 -6.60 -4.38 13.18
C GLY A 283 -7.69 -4.42 12.10
N LYS A 284 -7.82 -3.33 11.34
CA LYS A 284 -8.69 -3.31 10.16
C LYS A 284 -8.00 -4.01 8.99
N ALA A 285 -8.80 -4.44 8.01
CA ALA A 285 -8.27 -4.88 6.72
C ALA A 285 -7.37 -3.80 6.11
N ARG A 286 -6.20 -4.22 5.63
CA ARG A 286 -5.24 -3.46 4.84
C ARG A 286 -5.23 -4.06 3.45
N TYR A 287 -4.98 -3.27 2.43
CA TYR A 287 -5.14 -3.72 1.05
C TYR A 287 -3.82 -3.51 0.32
N LEU A 288 -3.30 -4.60 -0.21
CA LEU A 288 -2.11 -4.60 -1.06
C LEU A 288 -2.41 -3.83 -2.35
N ASP A 289 -1.50 -2.93 -2.74
CA ASP A 289 -1.65 -2.16 -3.98
C ASP A 289 -1.61 -3.09 -5.21
N ALA A 290 -0.56 -3.91 -5.33
CA ALA A 290 -0.45 -4.91 -6.40
C ALA A 290 0.18 -6.22 -5.95
N LEU A 291 -0.39 -7.33 -6.42
CA LEU A 291 0.19 -8.67 -6.37
C LEU A 291 0.60 -9.09 -7.78
N LEU A 292 1.89 -9.32 -7.98
CA LEU A 292 2.49 -9.82 -9.23
C LEU A 292 3.13 -11.19 -8.99
N ARG A 293 3.81 -11.76 -10.00
CA ARG A 293 4.52 -13.03 -9.86
C ARG A 293 5.79 -13.13 -10.70
N ASP A 294 6.73 -13.94 -10.22
CA ASP A 294 7.82 -14.53 -11.00
C ASP A 294 7.69 -16.06 -10.93
N GLY A 295 7.27 -16.68 -12.04
CA GLY A 295 6.86 -18.09 -12.05
C GLY A 295 5.72 -18.36 -11.07
N SER A 296 5.99 -19.20 -10.05
CA SER A 296 5.07 -19.49 -8.94
C SER A 296 5.28 -18.58 -7.72
N THR A 297 6.27 -17.69 -7.73
CA THR A 297 6.61 -16.84 -6.59
C THR A 297 5.75 -15.58 -6.63
N PRO A 298 4.84 -15.33 -5.66
CA PRO A 298 4.09 -14.09 -5.59
C PRO A 298 4.98 -12.92 -5.14
N TRP A 299 4.65 -11.72 -5.60
CA TRP A 299 5.33 -10.48 -5.24
C TRP A 299 4.33 -9.47 -4.69
N ALA A 300 4.43 -9.15 -3.41
CA ALA A 300 3.69 -8.08 -2.77
C ALA A 300 4.36 -6.74 -3.10
N VAL A 301 3.71 -5.96 -3.96
CA VAL A 301 4.21 -4.67 -4.45
C VAL A 301 3.45 -3.53 -3.76
N GLU A 302 4.16 -2.74 -2.97
CA GLU A 302 3.69 -1.45 -2.48
C GLU A 302 4.23 -0.35 -3.38
N MET A 303 3.40 0.64 -3.70
CA MET A 303 3.83 1.75 -4.54
C MET A 303 3.63 3.11 -3.89
N LYS A 304 4.51 4.04 -4.25
CA LYS A 304 4.41 5.44 -3.81
C LYS A 304 4.76 6.35 -4.96
N VAL A 305 4.01 7.44 -5.13
CA VAL A 305 4.41 8.51 -6.04
C VAL A 305 5.04 9.67 -5.29
N GLN A 306 5.63 10.60 -6.05
CA GLN A 306 6.19 11.81 -5.48
C GLN A 306 5.06 12.70 -4.94
N GLY A 307 5.00 12.86 -3.62
CA GLY A 307 4.05 13.75 -2.93
C GLY A 307 4.72 15.02 -2.40
N GLY A 308 3.90 16.03 -2.07
CA GLY A 308 4.36 17.34 -1.56
C GLY A 308 4.83 17.37 -0.11
N ALA A 309 4.66 16.30 0.67
CA ALA A 309 5.04 16.23 2.08
C ALA A 309 6.04 15.09 2.34
N GLY A 310 7.18 15.41 2.99
CA GLY A 310 8.07 14.46 3.65
C GLY A 310 8.43 13.18 2.89
N VAL A 311 9.13 13.32 1.75
CA VAL A 311 9.55 12.22 0.85
C VAL A 311 10.14 11.01 1.61
N GLY A 312 11.01 11.25 2.59
CA GLY A 312 11.64 10.20 3.39
C GLY A 312 10.64 9.37 4.21
N GLN A 313 9.75 10.03 4.94
CA GLN A 313 8.72 9.34 5.74
C GLN A 313 7.82 8.47 4.85
N TYR A 314 7.50 9.02 3.67
CA TYR A 314 6.60 8.38 2.74
C TYR A 314 7.15 7.05 2.22
N TYR A 315 8.43 7.01 1.88
CA TYR A 315 9.08 5.78 1.42
C TYR A 315 9.32 4.77 2.53
N ARG A 316 9.66 5.21 3.76
CA ARG A 316 9.79 4.30 4.90
C ARG A 316 8.48 3.59 5.25
N HIS A 317 7.36 4.31 5.15
CA HIS A 317 6.04 3.67 5.30
C HIS A 317 5.81 2.60 4.22
N ALA A 318 6.24 2.83 2.99
CA ALA A 318 6.10 1.85 1.92
C ALA A 318 6.90 0.58 2.19
N VAL A 319 8.12 0.70 2.72
CA VAL A 319 8.92 -0.46 3.13
C VAL A 319 8.16 -1.27 4.19
N ALA A 320 7.63 -0.61 5.23
CA ALA A 320 6.85 -1.28 6.27
C ALA A 320 5.66 -2.05 5.67
N GLN A 321 4.91 -1.42 4.77
CA GLN A 321 3.75 -2.02 4.13
C GLN A 321 4.13 -3.24 3.28
N ALA A 322 5.18 -3.14 2.45
CA ALA A 322 5.66 -4.24 1.63
C ALA A 322 6.08 -5.45 2.49
N VAL A 323 6.81 -5.23 3.59
CA VAL A 323 7.20 -6.29 4.52
C VAL A 323 5.97 -6.91 5.18
N LEU A 324 5.08 -6.09 5.75
CA LEU A 324 3.89 -6.58 6.44
C LEU A 324 2.96 -7.37 5.52
N TYR A 325 2.81 -6.96 4.26
CA TYR A 325 2.04 -7.71 3.27
C TYR A 325 2.70 -9.03 2.88
N ARG A 326 4.03 -9.02 2.62
CA ARG A 326 4.79 -10.23 2.33
C ARG A 326 4.66 -11.24 3.47
N GLU A 327 4.95 -10.83 4.69
CA GLU A 327 4.91 -11.70 5.86
C GLU A 327 3.49 -12.19 6.17
N PHE A 328 2.48 -11.34 6.02
CA PHE A 328 1.08 -11.77 6.13
C PHE A 328 0.75 -12.88 5.13
N ILE A 329 1.10 -12.70 3.85
CA ILE A 329 0.86 -13.70 2.80
C ILE A 329 1.59 -15.01 3.13
N ARG A 330 2.85 -14.95 3.59
CA ARG A 330 3.63 -16.14 3.95
C ARG A 330 3.02 -16.92 5.12
N ARG A 331 2.48 -16.22 6.13
CA ARG A 331 2.07 -16.82 7.42
C ARG A 331 0.57 -17.12 7.54
N ALA A 332 -0.28 -16.47 6.74
CA ALA A 332 -1.73 -16.69 6.76
C ALA A 332 -2.13 -17.96 6.00
N PHE A 333 -1.72 -19.13 6.51
CA PHE A 333 -1.90 -20.45 5.87
C PHE A 333 -3.35 -20.74 5.46
N VAL A 334 -4.31 -20.25 6.25
CA VAL A 334 -5.75 -20.38 5.97
C VAL A 334 -6.20 -19.71 4.66
N LEU A 335 -5.39 -18.79 4.12
CA LEU A 335 -5.63 -18.10 2.84
C LEU A 335 -4.80 -18.67 1.68
N HIS A 336 -3.84 -19.58 1.94
CA HIS A 336 -2.95 -20.16 0.93
C HIS A 336 -3.70 -20.87 -0.22
N PRO A 337 -4.84 -21.56 0.00
CA PRO A 337 -5.62 -22.12 -1.09
C PRO A 337 -5.99 -21.12 -2.20
N TRP A 338 -6.13 -19.82 -1.88
CA TRP A 338 -6.37 -18.78 -2.89
C TRP A 338 -5.18 -18.59 -3.85
N PHE A 339 -3.96 -18.71 -3.33
CA PHE A 339 -2.71 -18.63 -4.09
C PHE A 339 -2.47 -19.92 -4.89
N GLU A 340 -2.71 -21.08 -4.28
CA GLU A 340 -2.55 -22.38 -4.94
C GLU A 340 -3.44 -22.52 -6.19
N MET A 341 -4.71 -22.08 -6.11
CA MET A 341 -5.62 -22.03 -7.26
C MET A 341 -5.11 -21.16 -8.43
N ARG A 342 -4.10 -20.32 -8.20
CA ARG A 342 -3.45 -19.45 -9.20
C ARG A 342 -2.04 -19.92 -9.56
N GLY A 343 -1.64 -21.10 -9.11
CA GLY A 343 -0.29 -21.64 -9.31
C GLY A 343 0.79 -20.85 -8.56
N LEU A 344 0.42 -20.22 -7.44
CA LEU A 344 1.33 -19.42 -6.61
C LEU A 344 1.64 -20.14 -5.29
N ASP A 345 2.89 -20.04 -4.85
CA ASP A 345 3.35 -20.49 -3.55
C ASP A 345 3.47 -19.30 -2.60
N ALA A 346 2.47 -19.16 -1.72
CA ALA A 346 2.39 -18.05 -0.78
C ALA A 346 3.56 -18.02 0.22
N THR A 347 4.15 -19.17 0.57
CA THR A 347 5.28 -19.25 1.50
C THR A 347 6.54 -18.61 0.94
N ARG A 348 6.63 -18.51 -0.39
CA ARG A 348 7.76 -17.91 -1.11
C ARG A 348 7.58 -16.44 -1.43
N CYS A 349 6.46 -15.82 -1.01
CA CYS A 349 6.11 -14.44 -1.35
C CYS A 349 7.29 -13.48 -1.16
N GLN A 350 7.57 -12.62 -2.12
CA GLN A 350 8.60 -11.60 -2.07
C GLN A 350 7.98 -10.21 -1.92
N GLY A 351 8.78 -9.23 -1.50
CA GLY A 351 8.33 -7.84 -1.33
C GLY A 351 9.04 -6.90 -2.29
N ALA A 352 8.31 -5.93 -2.83
CA ALA A 352 8.90 -4.82 -3.58
C ALA A 352 8.27 -3.48 -3.19
N VAL A 353 9.08 -2.43 -3.21
CA VAL A 353 8.64 -1.03 -3.16
C VAL A 353 8.90 -0.41 -4.53
N VAL A 354 7.84 0.07 -5.18
CA VAL A 354 7.90 0.71 -6.49
C VAL A 354 7.70 2.20 -6.36
N VAL A 355 8.61 2.99 -6.91
CA VAL A 355 8.47 4.45 -6.98
C VAL A 355 8.82 4.98 -8.38
N PRO A 356 8.23 6.09 -8.81
CA PRO A 356 8.78 6.88 -9.91
C PRO A 356 10.23 7.25 -9.63
N ARG A 357 11.10 7.14 -10.63
CA ARG A 357 12.52 7.53 -10.52
C ARG A 357 12.64 8.94 -9.94
N LEU A 358 13.46 9.08 -8.91
CA LEU A 358 13.69 10.37 -8.26
C LEU A 358 14.59 11.25 -9.14
N THR A 359 13.98 12.10 -9.97
CA THR A 359 14.73 13.00 -10.87
C THR A 359 15.20 14.27 -10.19
N ASN A 360 14.61 14.66 -9.05
CA ASN A 360 15.03 15.83 -8.29
C ASN A 360 16.33 15.52 -7.51
N PRO A 361 17.45 16.22 -7.78
CA PRO A 361 18.71 16.00 -7.08
C PRO A 361 18.62 16.16 -5.56
N ARG A 362 17.69 17.00 -5.07
CA ARG A 362 17.44 17.18 -3.64
C ARG A 362 16.95 15.90 -2.97
N HIS A 363 16.42 14.94 -3.73
CA HIS A 363 15.93 13.67 -3.22
C HIS A 363 16.89 12.51 -3.43
N ALA A 364 18.07 12.73 -4.03
CA ALA A 364 19.04 11.67 -4.31
C ALA A 364 19.47 10.91 -3.04
N HIS A 365 19.62 11.62 -1.91
CA HIS A 365 19.96 10.98 -0.63
C HIS A 365 18.82 10.10 -0.09
N TRP A 366 17.55 10.37 -0.43
CA TRP A 366 16.43 9.51 -0.06
C TRP A 366 16.48 8.16 -0.78
N ARG A 367 16.99 8.14 -2.02
CA ARG A 367 17.18 6.91 -2.80
C ARG A 367 18.10 5.93 -2.06
N ALA A 368 19.26 6.41 -1.60
CA ALA A 368 20.21 5.58 -0.87
C ALA A 368 19.58 5.04 0.42
N ARG A 369 18.97 5.94 1.22
CA ARG A 369 18.32 5.57 2.50
C ARG A 369 17.19 4.55 2.34
N VAL A 370 16.30 4.72 1.35
CA VAL A 370 15.24 3.73 1.10
C VAL A 370 15.82 2.42 0.59
N THR A 371 16.88 2.46 -0.23
CA THR A 371 17.56 1.24 -0.71
C THR A 371 18.17 0.46 0.46
N ASP A 372 18.87 1.14 1.36
CA ASP A 372 19.46 0.53 2.55
C ASP A 372 18.38 -0.06 3.48
N LEU A 373 17.28 0.66 3.67
CA LEU A 373 16.16 0.18 4.49
C LEU A 373 15.44 -1.00 3.83
N CYS A 374 15.25 -0.98 2.51
CA CYS A 374 14.73 -2.12 1.75
C CYS A 374 15.63 -3.35 1.90
N ALA A 375 16.96 -3.17 1.78
CA ALA A 375 17.93 -4.24 1.95
C ALA A 375 17.90 -4.83 3.37
N ALA A 376 17.67 -4.00 4.40
CA ALA A 376 17.55 -4.45 5.78
C ALA A 376 16.38 -5.43 6.02
N PHE A 377 15.41 -5.50 5.10
CA PHE A 377 14.25 -6.40 5.17
C PHE A 377 14.15 -7.37 3.99
N GLU A 378 15.14 -7.46 3.11
CA GLU A 378 15.07 -8.20 1.83
C GLU A 378 13.85 -7.80 0.98
N VAL A 379 13.59 -6.51 0.89
CA VAL A 379 12.59 -5.94 -0.02
C VAL A 379 13.33 -5.37 -1.23
N THR A 380 12.81 -5.60 -2.42
CA THR A 380 13.41 -5.02 -3.64
C THR A 380 12.92 -3.59 -3.83
N PHE A 381 13.84 -2.64 -3.95
CA PHE A 381 13.52 -1.27 -4.36
C PHE A 381 13.54 -1.17 -5.89
N VAL A 382 12.42 -0.79 -6.49
CA VAL A 382 12.27 -0.66 -7.95
C VAL A 382 11.89 0.77 -8.30
N GLU A 383 12.60 1.33 -9.28
CA GLU A 383 12.24 2.60 -9.87
C GLU A 383 11.67 2.43 -11.27
N VAL A 384 10.57 3.12 -11.56
CA VAL A 384 9.94 3.15 -12.88
C VAL A 384 10.06 4.54 -13.52
N ASP A 385 9.84 4.62 -14.83
CA ASP A 385 9.79 5.91 -15.52
C ASP A 385 8.69 6.82 -14.90
N PRO A 386 8.99 8.08 -14.55
CA PRO A 386 8.01 8.98 -13.95
C PRO A 386 6.74 9.21 -14.77
N SER A 387 6.83 9.10 -16.10
CA SER A 387 5.66 9.19 -16.99
C SER A 387 4.58 8.16 -16.66
N HIS A 388 4.97 6.99 -16.11
CA HIS A 388 4.02 5.97 -15.67
C HIS A 388 3.18 6.40 -14.48
N ALA A 389 3.58 7.41 -13.71
CA ALA A 389 2.79 7.93 -12.60
C ALA A 389 1.99 9.19 -12.95
N LEU A 390 2.13 9.75 -14.16
CA LEU A 390 1.40 10.96 -14.55
C LEU A 390 -0.11 10.71 -14.66
N ARG A 391 -0.90 11.61 -14.07
CA ARG A 391 -2.34 11.69 -14.29
C ARG A 391 -2.58 12.12 -15.75
N HIS A 392 -3.10 11.20 -16.58
CA HIS A 392 -3.46 11.49 -17.97
C HIS A 392 -4.92 11.86 -18.12
#